data_AF-A0A7S2JD42-F1
#
_entry.id   AF-A0A7S2JD42-F1
#
_cell.length_a   1.000
_cell.length_b   1.000
_cell.length_c   1.000
_cell.angle_alpha   90.00
_cell.angle_beta   90.00
_cell.angle_gamma   90.00
#
_symmetry.space_group_name_H-M   'P 1'
#
loop_
_entity.id
_entity.type
_entity.pdbx_description
1 polymer ?
#
loop_
_entity_poly.entity_id
_entity_poly.type
_entity_poly.pdbx_seq_one_letter_code
_entity_poly.pdbx_strand_id
1 'polypeptide(L)'
;SEQFYKPYSEETGKLIDREARTIVDGQYTRVKALLEEKRDLMIALSDKLAERETLVYNELKDVLGERPYGIKESYKSFVTAGGNPFTEGMGSKESKEGGDAAAPAEDKKSGGAEEKEPAAAASPTRSAAA
;
A
#
# COMPACT_ATOMS: atom_id res chain seq x y z
N SER A 1 -26.19 33.16 -1.69
CA SER A 1 -25.77 32.40 -0.50
C SER A 1 -26.47 31.06 -0.55
N GLU A 2 -25.84 30.05 -1.15
CA GLU A 2 -26.42 28.70 -1.17
C GLU A 2 -26.35 28.15 0.26
N GLN A 3 -27.49 28.14 0.95
CA GLN A 3 -27.64 27.33 2.15
C GLN A 3 -27.41 25.88 1.72
N PHE A 4 -26.47 25.21 2.38
CA PHE A 4 -26.16 23.80 2.20
C PHE A 4 -27.36 22.97 2.71
N TYR A 5 -28.44 22.96 1.93
CA TYR A 5 -29.66 22.27 2.28
C TYR A 5 -29.45 20.79 1.99
N LYS A 6 -29.43 19.99 3.05
CA LYS A 6 -29.35 18.53 2.96
C LYS A 6 -30.57 18.03 2.17
N PRO A 7 -30.42 17.34 1.02
CA PRO A 7 -31.53 16.92 0.17
C PRO A 7 -32.24 15.66 0.74
N TYR A 8 -32.55 15.67 2.02
CA TYR A 8 -33.21 14.58 2.74
C TYR A 8 -33.99 15.12 3.94
N SER A 9 -34.95 14.34 4.42
CA SER A 9 -35.75 14.71 5.59
C SER A 9 -34.90 14.73 6.86
N GLU A 10 -35.34 15.48 7.87
CA GLU A 10 -34.75 15.49 9.21
C GLU A 10 -34.68 14.07 9.82
N GLU A 11 -35.68 13.23 9.56
CA GLU A 11 -35.70 11.84 10.00
C GLU A 11 -34.59 11.02 9.35
N THR A 12 -34.42 11.14 8.01
CA THR A 12 -33.32 10.49 7.30
C THR A 12 -31.97 11.02 7.76
N GLY A 13 -31.86 12.32 8.07
CA GLY A 13 -30.65 12.91 8.65
C GLY A 13 -30.26 12.27 9.99
N LYS A 14 -31.23 12.11 10.90
CA LYS A 14 -31.00 11.42 12.19
C LYS A 14 -30.58 9.96 12.00
N LEU A 15 -31.15 9.27 11.02
CA LEU A 15 -30.75 7.89 10.70
C LEU A 15 -29.30 7.83 10.20
N ILE A 16 -28.89 8.76 9.32
CA ILE A 16 -27.51 8.87 8.82
C ILE A 16 -26.55 9.13 9.99
N ASP A 17 -26.84 10.09 10.86
CA ASP A 17 -25.97 10.43 11.98
C ASP A 17 -25.83 9.25 12.97
N ARG A 18 -26.92 8.51 13.19
CA ARG A 18 -26.89 7.29 14.00
C ARG A 18 -26.02 6.21 13.38
N GLU A 19 -26.17 5.96 12.07
CA GLU A 19 -25.39 4.92 11.39
C GLU A 19 -23.91 5.29 11.33
N ALA A 20 -23.59 6.56 11.07
CA ALA A 20 -22.23 7.06 11.12
C ALA A 20 -21.59 6.81 12.49
N ARG A 21 -22.32 7.08 13.58
CA ARG A 21 -21.86 6.76 14.95
C ARG A 21 -21.63 5.27 15.15
N THR A 22 -22.58 4.42 14.75
CA THR A 22 -22.45 2.96 14.84
C THR A 22 -21.20 2.45 14.11
N ILE A 23 -20.93 2.96 12.91
CA ILE A 23 -19.73 2.61 12.14
C ILE A 23 -18.47 3.00 12.89
N VAL A 24 -18.39 4.24 13.38
CA VAL A 24 -17.20 4.74 14.10
C VAL A 24 -16.97 3.94 15.37
N ASP A 25 -18.00 3.70 16.18
CA ASP A 25 -17.91 2.95 17.43
C ASP A 25 -17.49 1.48 17.18
N GLY A 26 -18.02 0.87 16.11
CA GLY A 26 -17.65 -0.48 15.68
C GLY A 26 -16.19 -0.57 15.26
N GLN A 27 -15.70 0.38 14.45
CA GLN A 27 -14.29 0.41 14.03
C GLN A 27 -13.36 0.73 15.21
N TYR A 28 -13.75 1.62 16.11
CA TYR A 28 -12.98 1.91 17.33
C TYR A 28 -12.78 0.64 18.16
N THR A 29 -13.86 -0.09 18.42
CA THR A 29 -13.80 -1.34 19.20
C THR A 29 -12.93 -2.39 18.52
N ARG A 30 -13.08 -2.55 17.19
CA ARG A 30 -12.28 -3.48 16.39
C ARG A 30 -10.79 -3.15 16.44
N VAL A 31 -10.43 -1.88 16.24
CA VAL A 31 -9.02 -1.44 16.24
C VAL A 31 -8.43 -1.55 17.64
N LYS A 32 -9.18 -1.18 18.68
CA LYS A 32 -8.74 -1.34 20.07
C LYS A 32 -8.43 -2.82 20.38
N ALA A 33 -9.33 -3.73 20.04
CA ALA A 33 -9.10 -5.16 20.24
C ALA A 33 -7.87 -5.67 19.47
N LEU A 34 -7.67 -5.21 18.23
CA LEU A 34 -6.50 -5.55 17.42
C LEU A 34 -5.19 -5.06 18.07
N LEU A 35 -5.16 -3.83 18.58
CA LEU A 35 -4.00 -3.26 19.25
C LEU A 35 -3.72 -3.95 20.60
N GLU A 36 -4.77 -4.34 21.33
CA GLU A 36 -4.65 -5.12 22.56
C GLU A 36 -4.11 -6.53 22.30
N GLU A 37 -4.57 -7.21 21.24
CA GLU A 37 -4.06 -8.53 20.81
C GLU A 37 -2.58 -8.46 20.40
N LYS A 38 -2.16 -7.36 19.75
CA LYS A 38 -0.78 -7.13 19.29
C LYS A 38 0.01 -6.19 20.19
N ARG A 39 -0.34 -6.11 21.47
CA ARG A 39 0.25 -5.17 22.43
C ARG A 39 1.77 -5.28 22.53
N ASP A 40 2.30 -6.50 22.53
CA ASP A 40 3.74 -6.72 22.66
C ASP A 40 4.52 -6.15 21.45
N LEU A 41 3.98 -6.34 20.24
CA LEU A 41 4.54 -5.78 19.01
C LEU A 41 4.46 -4.25 19.00
N MET A 42 3.37 -3.68 19.54
CA MET A 42 3.19 -2.24 19.67
C MET A 42 4.21 -1.64 20.64
N ILE A 43 4.47 -2.29 21.78
CA ILE A 43 5.48 -1.87 22.75
C ILE A 43 6.87 -1.94 22.11
N ALA A 44 7.22 -3.06 21.48
CA ALA A 44 8.50 -3.22 20.80
C ALA A 44 8.74 -2.16 19.71
N LEU A 45 7.69 -1.80 18.96
CA LEU A 45 7.77 -0.72 17.97
C LEU A 45 7.96 0.65 18.63
N SER A 46 7.26 0.92 19.74
CA SER A 46 7.38 2.15 20.51
C SER A 46 8.79 2.32 21.08
N ASP A 47 9.36 1.26 21.65
CA ASP A 47 10.72 1.28 22.21
C ASP A 47 11.74 1.57 21.11
N LYS A 48 11.59 0.95 19.94
CA LYS A 48 12.48 1.19 18.81
C LYS A 48 12.33 2.61 18.24
N LEU A 49 11.13 3.20 18.26
CA LEU A 49 10.91 4.60 17.90
C LEU A 49 11.49 5.59 18.92
N ALA A 50 11.56 5.21 20.20
CA ALA A 50 12.21 6.01 21.22
C ALA A 50 13.74 6.05 21.03
N GLU A 51 14.34 4.96 20.56
CA GLU A 51 15.76 4.90 20.19
C GLU A 51 16.07 5.59 18.85
N ARG A 52 15.18 5.45 17.88
CA ARG A 52 15.30 6.02 16.53
C ARG A 52 14.02 6.75 16.13
N GLU A 53 14.11 8.07 16.01
CA GLU A 53 12.99 8.94 15.64
C GLU A 53 12.35 8.60 14.28
N THR A 54 13.09 7.92 13.39
CA THR A 54 12.56 7.41 12.12
C THR A 54 13.02 5.98 11.87
N LEU A 55 12.10 5.14 11.39
CA LEU A 55 12.35 3.74 11.06
C LEU A 55 12.21 3.48 9.56
N VAL A 56 13.12 2.66 9.02
CA VAL A 56 13.08 2.19 7.62
C VAL A 56 12.35 0.84 7.54
N TYR A 57 11.89 0.45 6.34
CA TYR A 57 11.12 -0.77 6.11
C TYR A 57 11.76 -2.04 6.69
N ASN A 58 13.07 -2.22 6.54
CA ASN A 58 13.78 -3.38 7.08
C ASN A 58 13.66 -3.44 8.61
N GLU A 59 13.74 -2.29 9.28
CA GLU A 59 13.63 -2.21 10.74
C GLU A 59 12.21 -2.48 11.23
N LEU A 60 11.20 -2.07 10.45
CA LEU A 60 9.80 -2.45 10.68
C LEU A 60 9.61 -3.96 10.53
N LYS A 61 10.22 -4.57 9.50
CA LYS A 61 10.18 -6.01 9.27
C LYS A 61 10.82 -6.78 10.44
N ASP A 62 11.91 -6.27 11.01
CA ASP A 62 12.55 -6.91 12.18
C ASP A 62 11.64 -6.92 13.42
N VAL A 63 10.83 -5.88 13.62
CA VAL A 63 9.94 -5.76 14.79
C VAL A 63 8.61 -6.49 14.56
N LEU A 64 7.98 -6.30 13.40
CA LEU A 64 6.61 -6.74 13.12
C LEU A 64 6.55 -8.06 12.33
N GLY A 65 7.67 -8.51 11.78
CA GLY A 65 7.75 -9.66 10.88
C GLY A 65 7.36 -9.34 9.44
N GLU A 66 7.14 -10.40 8.64
CA GLU A 66 6.73 -10.26 7.25
C GLU A 66 5.28 -9.81 7.09
N ARG A 67 5.05 -8.94 6.11
CA ARG A 67 3.71 -8.43 5.83
C ARG A 67 2.83 -9.55 5.24
N PRO A 68 1.73 -9.93 5.89
CA PRO A 68 0.94 -11.10 5.49
C PRO A 68 0.23 -10.95 4.13
N TYR A 69 -0.05 -9.72 3.70
CA TYR A 69 -0.74 -9.45 2.43
C TYR A 69 0.20 -8.95 1.32
N GLY A 70 1.51 -9.05 1.52
CA GLY A 70 2.52 -8.60 0.56
C GLY A 70 2.50 -7.08 0.31
N ILE A 71 3.44 -6.63 -0.52
CA ILE A 71 3.49 -5.27 -1.04
C ILE A 71 3.24 -5.36 -2.54
N LYS A 72 2.42 -4.45 -3.07
CA LYS A 72 2.19 -4.35 -4.52
C LYS A 72 3.52 -4.10 -5.21
N GLU A 73 3.77 -4.78 -6.33
CA GLU A 73 5.07 -4.72 -7.03
C GLU A 73 5.48 -3.27 -7.39
N SER A 74 4.51 -2.44 -7.76
CA SER A 74 4.72 -1.02 -8.05
C SER A 74 5.25 -0.19 -6.87
N TYR A 75 5.04 -0.63 -5.63
CA TYR A 75 5.49 0.05 -4.42
C TYR A 75 6.75 -0.56 -3.82
N LYS A 76 7.14 -1.76 -4.25
CA LYS A 76 8.23 -2.53 -3.64
C LYS A 76 9.55 -1.79 -3.74
N SER A 77 9.89 -1.24 -4.90
CA SER A 77 11.11 -0.47 -5.13
C SER A 77 11.26 0.75 -4.22
N PHE A 78 10.15 1.41 -3.86
CA PHE A 78 10.17 2.60 -3.01
C PHE A 78 10.34 2.27 -1.52
N VAL A 79 9.84 1.12 -1.07
CA VAL A 79 9.90 0.73 0.34
C VAL A 79 11.13 -0.12 0.67
N THR A 80 11.70 -0.85 -0.29
CA THR A 80 12.91 -1.65 -0.08
C THR A 80 14.20 -0.91 -0.39
N ALA A 81 14.13 0.30 -0.96
CA ALA A 81 15.31 1.16 -1.09
C ALA A 81 15.79 1.51 0.33
N GLY A 82 17.03 1.14 0.66
CA GLY A 82 17.56 1.10 2.03
C GLY A 82 17.77 2.45 2.72
N GLY A 83 17.25 3.56 2.17
CA GLY A 83 17.36 4.90 2.72
C GLY A 83 16.02 5.41 3.25
N ASN A 84 16.07 6.34 4.20
CA ASN A 84 14.88 7.05 4.64
C ASN A 84 14.56 8.17 3.64
N PRO A 85 13.46 8.06 2.85
CA PRO A 85 13.14 9.03 1.81
C PRO A 85 12.86 10.45 2.35
N PHE A 86 12.71 10.60 3.67
CA PHE A 86 12.42 11.87 4.34
C PHE A 86 13.64 12.61 4.92
N THR A 87 14.73 11.91 5.27
CA THR A 87 15.93 12.54 5.86
C THR A 87 17.10 12.61 4.88
N GLU A 88 17.21 11.65 3.98
CA GLU A 88 18.18 11.69 2.89
C GLU A 88 17.50 12.34 1.70
N GLY A 89 17.62 13.66 1.62
CA GLY A 89 17.12 14.44 0.50
C GLY A 89 17.53 13.82 -0.85
N MET A 90 16.66 13.99 -1.83
CA MET A 90 16.82 13.76 -3.27
C MET A 90 18.16 14.31 -3.83
N GLY A 91 19.29 13.74 -3.43
CA GLY A 91 20.58 14.41 -3.45
C GLY A 91 21.73 13.54 -2.96
N SER A 92 21.96 12.39 -3.58
CA SER A 92 23.31 11.93 -3.91
C SER A 92 23.22 10.77 -4.90
N LYS A 93 23.74 11.02 -6.09
CA LYS A 93 24.06 10.02 -7.11
C LYS A 93 25.42 9.39 -6.75
N GLU A 94 25.55 8.12 -7.12
CA GLU A 94 26.79 7.35 -7.42
C GLU A 94 27.52 6.54 -6.32
N SER A 95 27.32 5.21 -6.46
CA SER A 95 28.34 4.18 -6.71
C SER A 95 29.12 3.55 -5.54
N LYS A 96 28.92 2.23 -5.38
CA LYS A 96 30.04 1.25 -5.37
C LYS A 96 29.69 -0.03 -6.12
N GLU A 97 30.47 -0.27 -7.17
CA GLU A 97 30.68 -1.56 -7.84
C GLU A 97 31.60 -2.48 -7.02
N GLY A 98 31.51 -3.78 -7.35
CA GLY A 98 32.41 -4.87 -6.98
C GLY A 98 31.61 -6.05 -6.45
N GLY A 99 31.37 -7.16 -7.14
CA GLY A 99 32.04 -7.78 -8.28
C GLY A 99 32.32 -9.22 -7.88
N ASP A 100 31.64 -10.19 -8.51
CA ASP A 100 32.23 -11.50 -8.75
C ASP A 100 31.62 -12.11 -9.99
N ALA A 101 32.50 -12.52 -10.90
CA ALA A 101 32.20 -13.03 -12.22
C ALA A 101 32.23 -14.56 -12.17
N ALA A 102 31.19 -15.21 -12.70
CA ALA A 102 31.30 -16.56 -13.25
C ALA A 102 30.12 -16.84 -14.21
N ALA A 103 30.35 -16.61 -15.50
CA ALA A 103 29.74 -17.39 -16.57
C ALA A 103 30.46 -18.77 -16.63
N PRO A 104 29.86 -19.88 -17.11
CA PRO A 104 29.38 -20.04 -18.50
C PRO A 104 28.01 -20.80 -18.53
N ALA A 105 27.36 -21.19 -19.62
CA ALA A 105 27.71 -21.47 -21.00
C ALA A 105 26.44 -21.39 -21.90
N GLU A 106 26.67 -21.52 -23.19
CA GLU A 106 25.81 -21.34 -24.36
C GLU A 106 24.62 -22.33 -24.46
N ASP A 107 23.53 -21.93 -25.14
CA ASP A 107 23.02 -22.70 -26.29
C ASP A 107 22.07 -21.84 -27.16
N LYS A 108 22.36 -21.77 -28.47
CA LYS A 108 21.50 -21.21 -29.50
C LYS A 108 20.84 -22.36 -30.24
N LYS A 109 19.50 -22.43 -30.23
CA LYS A 109 18.79 -22.98 -31.38
C LYS A 109 17.40 -22.37 -31.61
N SER A 110 17.25 -21.96 -32.86
CA SER A 110 16.12 -21.48 -33.64
C SER A 110 14.79 -22.23 -33.51
N GLY A 111 13.68 -21.51 -33.76
CA GLY A 111 12.64 -21.99 -34.69
C GLY A 111 11.18 -21.61 -34.36
N GLY A 112 10.55 -20.84 -35.26
CA GLY A 112 9.10 -20.84 -35.57
C GLY A 112 8.15 -20.21 -34.55
N ALA A 113 7.60 -19.00 -34.75
CA ALA A 113 6.47 -18.64 -35.62
C ALA A 113 5.11 -19.22 -35.17
N GLU A 114 4.24 -18.38 -34.59
CA GLU A 114 2.83 -18.26 -35.02
C GLU A 114 2.18 -16.99 -34.45
N GLU A 115 1.56 -16.21 -35.34
CA GLU A 115 0.73 -15.04 -35.06
C GLU A 115 -0.65 -15.46 -34.53
N LYS A 116 -1.21 -14.70 -33.58
CA LYS A 116 -2.60 -14.19 -33.67
C LYS A 116 -2.95 -13.21 -32.54
N GLU A 117 -3.04 -11.93 -32.90
CA GLU A 117 -3.99 -10.97 -32.33
C GLU A 117 -5.22 -10.88 -33.26
N PRO A 118 -6.32 -10.19 -32.90
CA PRO A 118 -6.87 -9.86 -31.58
C PRO A 118 -8.38 -10.22 -31.49
N ALA A 119 -8.93 -10.36 -30.28
CA ALA A 119 -10.39 -10.42 -30.08
C ALA A 119 -10.82 -9.31 -29.13
N ALA A 120 -11.11 -8.14 -29.71
CA ALA A 120 -11.87 -7.08 -29.09
C ALA A 120 -13.37 -7.36 -29.27
N ALA A 121 -14.11 -7.55 -28.19
CA ALA A 121 -15.57 -7.43 -28.06
C ALA A 121 -15.92 -7.60 -26.58
N ALA A 122 -16.81 -6.85 -25.94
CA ALA A 122 -17.61 -5.70 -26.31
C ALA A 122 -18.16 -5.13 -24.99
N SER A 123 -18.16 -3.81 -24.83
CA SER A 123 -18.93 -3.14 -23.79
C SER A 123 -20.16 -2.50 -24.44
N PRO A 124 -21.40 -2.97 -24.19
CA PRO A 124 -22.59 -2.14 -24.33
C PRO A 124 -22.78 -1.36 -23.02
N THR A 125 -23.22 -0.11 -22.92
CA THR A 125 -24.00 0.78 -23.80
C THR A 125 -23.98 2.17 -23.13
N ARG A 126 -23.61 3.21 -23.87
CA ARG A 126 -24.47 4.30 -24.39
C ARG A 126 -24.73 5.47 -23.43
N SER A 127 -23.88 6.49 -23.61
CA SER A 127 -24.23 7.91 -23.42
C SER A 127 -25.19 8.36 -24.52
N ALA A 128 -26.18 9.19 -24.16
CA ALA A 128 -26.46 10.50 -24.77
C ALA A 128 -27.94 10.93 -24.63
N ALA A 129 -28.12 12.06 -23.96
CA ALA A 129 -28.94 13.23 -24.33
C ALA A 129 -30.34 13.03 -24.94
N ALA A 130 -31.34 13.54 -24.22
CA ALA A 130 -32.35 14.48 -24.71
C ALA A 130 -32.81 15.37 -23.54
#